data_AF-Q6AGN0-F1
#
_entry.id   AF-Q6AGN0-F1
#
_cell.length_a   1.000
_cell.length_b   1.000
_cell.length_c   1.000
_cell.angle_alpha   90.00
_cell.angle_beta   90.00
_cell.angle_gamma   90.00
#
_symmetry.space_group_name_H-M   'P 1'
#
loop_
_entity.id
_entity.type
_entity.pdbx_description
1 polymer ?
#
loop_
_entity_poly.entity_id
_entity_poly.type
_entity_poly.pdbx_seq_one_letter_code
_entity_poly.pdbx_strand_id
1 'polypeptide(L)' 'MSEALDPSQLRFVTRRVTAEEIAAVTAVLTAAVAEQAAAARGSRLAAGADGWQRSQRPLRTLLIPGLGQWRSFSG' A
#
# COMPACT_ATOMS: atom_id res chain seq x y z
N MET A 1 -8.43 -2.77 -15.26
CA MET A 1 -7.42 -2.00 -16.00
C MET A 1 -7.94 -0.58 -16.06
N SER A 2 -7.23 0.42 -15.52
CA SER A 2 -7.64 1.81 -15.70
C SER A 2 -7.40 2.17 -17.16
N GLU A 3 -8.46 2.60 -17.85
CA GLU A 3 -8.35 3.09 -19.21
C GLU A 3 -7.58 4.40 -19.21
N ALA A 4 -6.66 4.57 -20.16
CA ALA A 4 -5.90 5.80 -20.30
C ALA A 4 -6.86 6.93 -20.68
N LEU A 5 -6.65 8.12 -20.11
CA LEU A 5 -7.47 9.28 -20.42
C LEU A 5 -7.32 9.64 -21.91
N ASP A 6 -8.42 9.82 -22.63
CA ASP A 6 -8.39 10.27 -24.03
C ASP A 6 -8.20 11.79 -24.07
N PRO A 7 -7.20 12.34 -24.79
CA PRO A 7 -7.01 13.78 -24.93
C PRO A 7 -8.23 14.51 -25.50
N SER A 8 -9.15 13.84 -26.22
CA SER A 8 -10.40 14.44 -26.71
C SER A 8 -11.32 14.92 -25.58
N GLN A 9 -11.14 14.41 -24.37
CA GLN A 9 -11.90 14.78 -23.16
C GLN A 9 -11.35 16.02 -22.46
N LEU A 10 -10.17 16.51 -22.88
CA LEU A 10 -9.48 17.65 -22.29
C LEU A 10 -9.64 18.92 -23.13
N ARG A 11 -9.96 20.04 -22.49
CA ARG A 11 -9.99 21.37 -23.14
C ARG A 11 -8.78 22.19 -22.74
N PHE A 12 -7.89 22.45 -23.70
CA PHE A 12 -6.74 23.33 -23.53
C PHE A 12 -7.14 24.78 -23.84
N VAL A 13 -7.03 25.67 -22.85
CA VAL A 13 -7.34 27.11 -23.01
C VAL A 13 -6.12 27.90 -23.50
N THR A 14 -4.92 27.40 -23.21
CA THR A 14 -3.66 27.98 -23.66
C THR A 14 -3.52 27.84 -25.18
N ARG A 15 -2.98 28.87 -25.84
CA ARG A 15 -2.71 28.82 -27.28
C ARG A 15 -1.43 28.03 -27.55
N ARG A 16 -1.34 27.42 -28.73
CA ARG A 16 -0.13 26.72 -29.23
C ARG A 16 0.36 25.58 -28.34
N VAL A 17 -0.54 24.84 -27.71
CA VAL A 17 -0.17 23.60 -27.02
C VAL A 17 0.30 22.57 -28.05
N THR A 18 1.50 22.06 -27.84
CA THR A 18 2.13 21.05 -28.70
C THR A 18 1.60 19.66 -28.40
N ALA A 19 1.78 18.73 -29.34
CA ALA A 19 1.39 17.33 -29.13
C ALA A 19 2.11 16.68 -27.94
N GLU A 20 3.37 17.07 -27.71
CA GLU A 20 4.17 16.57 -26.59
C GLU A 20 3.65 17.06 -25.24
N GLU A 21 3.27 18.35 -25.14
CA GLU A 21 2.64 18.89 -23.93
C GLU A 21 1.28 18.25 -23.66
N ILE A 22 0.46 18.02 -24.70
CA ILE A 22 -0.81 17.29 -24.56
C ILE A 22 -0.55 15.88 -24.02
N ALA A 23 0.43 15.16 -24.56
CA ALA A 23 0.79 13.82 -24.12
C ALA A 23 1.29 13.82 -22.66
N ALA A 24 2.15 14.76 -22.29
CA ALA A 24 2.66 14.90 -20.93
C ALA A 24 1.54 15.15 -19.92
N VAL A 25 0.64 16.09 -20.18
CA VAL A 25 -0.50 16.39 -19.29
C VAL A 25 -1.43 15.18 -19.18
N THR A 26 -1.73 14.52 -20.31
CA THR A 26 -2.61 13.34 -20.33
C THR A 26 -2.00 12.18 -19.54
N ALA A 27 -0.69 11.96 -19.64
CA ALA A 27 0.03 10.95 -18.88
C ALA A 27 -0.02 11.23 -17.37
N VAL A 28 0.23 12.48 -16.95
CA VAL A 28 0.17 12.89 -15.54
C VAL A 28 -1.23 12.70 -14.97
N LEU A 29 -2.28 13.14 -15.69
CA LEU A 29 -3.66 12.97 -15.25
C LEU A 29 -4.07 11.50 -15.18
N THR A 30 -3.67 10.70 -16.17
CA THR A 30 -3.92 9.25 -16.18
C THR A 30 -3.27 8.57 -14.97
N ALA A 31 -2.02 8.93 -14.66
CA ALA A 31 -1.30 8.41 -13.50
C ALA A 31 -2.00 8.80 -12.18
N ALA A 32 -2.42 10.07 -12.04
CA ALA A 32 -3.13 10.54 -10.86
C ALA A 32 -4.47 9.80 -10.64
N VAL A 33 -5.25 9.57 -11.71
CA VAL A 33 -6.49 8.79 -11.63
C VAL A 33 -6.22 7.34 -11.24
N ALA A 34 -5.18 6.72 -11.81
CA ALA A 34 -4.79 5.36 -11.48
C ALA A 34 -4.38 5.22 -10.00
N GLU A 35 -3.61 6.19 -9.49
CA GLU A 35 -3.21 6.27 -8.08
C GLU A 35 -4.42 6.44 -7.17
N GLN A 36 -5.33 7.37 -7.47
CA GLN A 36 -6.55 7.57 -6.68
C GLN A 36 -7.43 6.32 -6.64
N ALA A 37 -7.55 5.61 -7.78
CA ALA A 37 -8.25 4.34 -7.84
C ALA A 37 -7.54 3.23 -7.04
N ALA A 38 -6.20 3.21 -7.03
CA ALA A 38 -5.42 2.29 -6.23
C ALA A 38 -5.55 2.57 -4.72
N ALA A 39 -5.51 3.83 -4.31
CA ALA A 39 -5.74 4.25 -2.94
C ALA A 39 -7.15 3.85 -2.45
N ALA A 40 -8.18 4.06 -3.28
CA ALA A 40 -9.54 3.62 -2.98
C ALA A 40 -9.65 2.09 -2.82
N ARG A 41 -8.93 1.31 -3.63
CA ARG A 41 -8.83 -0.15 -3.48
C ARG A 41 -8.05 -0.56 -2.22
N GLY A 42 -6.94 0.14 -1.92
CA GLY A 42 -6.11 -0.11 -0.73
C GLY A 42 -6.85 0.17 0.57
N SER A 43 -7.65 1.26 0.61
CA SER A 43 -8.57 1.55 1.72
C SER A 43 -9.61 0.43 1.92
N ARG A 44 -10.09 -0.18 0.83
CA ARG A 44 -11.04 -1.30 0.88
C ARG A 44 -10.39 -2.62 1.38
N LEU A 45 -9.08 -2.78 1.28
CA LEU A 45 -8.36 -3.98 1.76
C LEU A 45 -8.20 -4.03 3.30
N ALA A 46 -8.67 -3.04 4.04
CA ALA A 46 -8.70 -3.07 5.51
C ALA A 46 -9.86 -3.92 6.09
N ALA A 47 -10.34 -4.94 5.37
CA ALA A 47 -11.43 -5.81 5.81
C ALA A 47 -10.91 -7.20 6.20
N GLY A 48 -9.96 -7.26 7.14
CA GLY A 48 -9.55 -8.51 7.76
C GLY A 48 -8.16 -8.47 8.36
N ALA A 49 -7.98 -9.16 9.49
CA ALA A 49 -6.66 -9.47 10.01
C ALA A 49 -5.84 -10.15 8.92
N ASP A 50 -4.67 -9.60 8.58
CA ASP A 50 -3.75 -10.20 7.62
C ASP A 50 -3.24 -11.55 8.15
N GLY A 51 -2.62 -12.36 7.27
CA GLY A 51 -2.10 -13.67 7.66
C GLY A 51 -1.09 -13.58 8.81
N TRP A 52 -0.36 -12.46 8.88
CA TRP A 52 0.58 -12.14 9.94
C TRP A 52 -0.14 -11.94 11.28
N GLN A 53 -1.13 -11.06 11.37
CA GLN A 53 -1.97 -10.83 12.55
C GLN A 53 -2.66 -12.10 13.01
N ARG A 54 -3.18 -12.93 12.10
CA ARG A 54 -3.76 -14.23 12.45
C ARG A 54 -2.74 -15.22 13.02
N SER A 55 -1.49 -15.12 12.60
CA SER A 55 -0.40 -15.98 13.08
C SER A 55 0.34 -15.44 14.30
N GLN A 56 0.06 -14.21 14.74
CA GLN A 56 0.66 -13.64 15.95
C GLN A 56 0.23 -14.47 17.16
N ARG A 57 1.19 -15.20 17.73
CA ARG A 57 1.01 -15.90 19.00
C ARG A 57 1.30 -14.93 20.15
N PRO A 58 0.58 -15.05 21.28
CA PRO A 58 0.90 -14.26 22.47
C PRO A 58 2.36 -14.50 22.88
N LEU A 59 3.01 -13.42 23.32
CA LEU A 59 4.35 -13.54 23.91
C LEU A 59 4.30 -14.49 25.10
N ARG A 60 5.33 -15.34 25.22
CA ARG A 60 5.46 -16.24 26.36
C ARG A 60 5.53 -15.39 27.63
N THR A 61 4.76 -15.78 28.65
CA THR A 61 4.85 -15.14 29.97
C THR A 61 6.26 -15.26 30.52
N LEU A 62 6.65 -14.31 31.36
CA LEU A 62 7.93 -14.35 32.05
C LEU A 62 8.03 -15.66 32.84
N LEU A 63 9.10 -16.43 32.63
CA LEU A 63 9.39 -17.59 33.45
C LEU A 63 9.90 -17.07 34.80
N ILE A 64 9.07 -17.16 35.85
CA ILE A 64 9.51 -16.93 37.24
C ILE A 64 10.02 -18.27 37.80
N PRO A 65 11.32 -18.42 37.96
CA PRO A 65 11.96 -19.69 38.30
C PRO A 65 12.07 -19.75 39.82
N GLY A 66 11.74 -20.90 40.39
CA GLY A 66 11.90 -21.13 41.83
C GLY A 66 13.37 -21.06 42.26
N LEU A 67 13.61 -20.79 43.53
CA LEU A 67 14.94 -20.83 44.13
C LEU A 67 15.64 -22.16 43.79
N GLY A 68 16.82 -22.09 43.17
CA GLY A 68 17.62 -23.26 42.79
C GLY A 68 17.33 -23.89 41.41
N GLN A 69 16.32 -23.43 40.66
CA GLN A 69 15.83 -24.15 39.46
C GLN A 69 16.56 -23.85 38.14
N TRP A 70 17.60 -23.01 38.12
CA TRP A 70 18.28 -22.62 36.88
C TRP A 70 19.56 -23.38 36.56
N ARG A 71 20.07 -24.23 37.47
CA ARG A 71 21.40 -24.82 37.30
C ARG A 71 21.42 -26.27 37.76
N SER A 72 21.14 -27.18 36.85
CA SER A 72 21.65 -28.55 36.93
C SER A 72 22.21 -28.94 35.56
N PHE A 73 23.45 -28.54 35.30
CA PHE A 73 24.30 -29.26 34.36
C PHE A 73 25.38 -29.91 35.21
N SER A 74 25.17 -31.17 35.58
CA SER A 74 26.19 -32.02 36.17
C SER A 74 26.94 -32.70 35.04
N GLY A 75 28.19 -32.28 34.82
CA GLY A 75 29.20 -33.09 34.13
C GLY A 75 29.81 -34.10 35.09
#